data_AF-A0A706WK44-F1
#
_entry.id   AF-A0A706WK44-F1
#
_cell.length_a   1.000
_cell.length_b   1.000
_cell.length_c   1.000
_cell.angle_alpha   90.00
_cell.angle_beta   90.00
_cell.angle_gamma   90.00
#
_symmetry.space_group_name_H-M   'P 1'
#
loop_
_entity.id
_entity.type
_entity.pdbx_description
1 polymer ?
#
loop_
_entity_poly.entity_id
_entity_poly.type
_entity_poly.pdbx_seq_one_letter_code
_entity_poly.pdbx_strand_id
1 'polypeptide(L)'
;AGDAVQAGEGDLGTGKEAVTVENQNQAETHQNNDSVSQSEPEAQQNVPESQQEEPEAAWPEYFEPGRYEGVPNEVYHAANGISSTQVKDARVSLMYFNARHVEKTIVKERSPVLDMGNLVHVLALQPENLEAEFSVEPEIPEGAFTTTATLREFIDAHNASLPALLSADDIKALLEEYNATLPSQMPLG
;
A
#
# COMPACT_ATOMS: atom_id res chain seq x y z
N ALA A 1 39.22 -30.53 50.65
CA ALA A 1 40.14 -31.16 49.68
C ALA A 1 39.44 -31.03 48.33
N GLY A 2 39.74 -30.02 47.51
CA GLY A 2 41.01 -29.86 46.78
C GLY A 2 40.85 -30.70 45.50
N ASP A 3 40.76 -30.13 44.30
CA ASP A 3 41.73 -29.20 43.74
C ASP A 3 41.09 -28.28 42.69
N ALA A 4 41.56 -27.03 42.67
CA ALA A 4 41.23 -25.99 41.71
C ALA A 4 42.54 -25.63 41.02
N VAL A 5 42.54 -25.58 39.68
CA VAL A 5 43.69 -25.03 38.95
C VAL A 5 43.22 -23.83 38.13
N GLN A 6 43.87 -22.72 38.46
CA GLN A 6 43.66 -21.35 38.02
C GLN A 6 44.72 -20.97 36.97
N ALA A 7 44.39 -19.90 36.23
CA ALA A 7 45.27 -18.86 35.70
C ALA A 7 46.00 -19.03 34.36
N GLY A 8 45.95 -17.95 33.58
CA GLY A 8 46.87 -17.64 32.50
C GLY A 8 46.42 -16.46 31.62
N GLU A 9 46.41 -15.24 32.15
CA GLU A 9 46.38 -13.99 31.37
C GLU A 9 47.73 -13.72 30.68
N GLY A 10 47.70 -12.94 29.59
CA GLY A 10 48.85 -12.40 28.83
C GLY A 10 48.66 -12.68 27.32
N ASP A 11 48.75 -11.75 26.38
CA ASP A 11 49.74 -10.68 26.25
C ASP A 11 49.27 -9.63 25.23
N LEU A 12 49.55 -8.35 25.52
CA LEU A 12 49.34 -7.18 24.65
C LEU A 12 50.59 -7.00 23.79
N GLY A 13 50.51 -7.37 22.51
CA GLY A 13 51.54 -7.09 21.51
C GLY A 13 51.12 -5.99 20.54
N THR A 14 51.56 -4.75 20.79
CA THR A 14 51.51 -3.64 19.84
C THR A 14 52.49 -3.83 18.69
N GLY A 15 52.03 -3.62 17.44
CA GLY A 15 52.89 -3.61 16.25
C GLY A 15 52.17 -2.99 15.06
N LYS A 16 52.44 -1.70 14.83
CA LYS A 16 52.02 -0.86 13.70
C LYS A 16 52.29 -1.53 12.35
N GLU A 17 51.35 -1.46 11.40
CA GLU A 17 51.51 -0.77 10.10
C GLU A 17 50.11 -0.42 9.55
N ALA A 18 49.93 0.87 9.24
CA ALA A 18 48.71 1.42 8.69
C ALA A 18 48.84 1.48 7.16
N VAL A 19 47.84 0.99 6.43
CA VAL A 19 47.62 1.37 5.03
C VAL A 19 46.27 2.07 4.97
N THR A 20 46.35 3.38 4.84
CA THR A 20 45.27 4.32 4.57
C THR A 20 44.63 4.02 3.22
N VAL A 21 43.31 3.79 3.20
CA VAL A 21 42.48 3.93 2.00
C VAL A 21 41.60 5.15 2.21
N GLU A 22 41.81 6.13 1.34
CA GLU A 22 41.23 7.47 1.37
C GLU A 22 39.70 7.41 1.24
N ASN A 23 39.02 7.89 2.28
CA ASN A 23 37.59 8.16 2.28
C ASN A 23 37.39 9.61 1.84
N GLN A 24 37.07 9.84 0.56
CA GLN A 24 36.74 11.17 0.06
C GLN A 24 35.30 11.53 0.45
N ASN A 25 35.14 12.00 1.69
CA ASN A 25 34.01 12.83 2.09
C ASN A 25 34.23 14.23 1.50
N GLN A 26 33.48 14.61 0.46
CA GLN A 26 33.42 16.00 0.05
C GLN A 26 32.54 16.76 1.03
N ALA A 27 33.17 17.72 1.69
CA ALA A 27 32.59 18.65 2.64
C ALA A 27 31.75 19.69 1.92
N GLU A 28 30.58 19.96 2.49
CA GLU A 28 29.78 21.14 2.18
C GLU A 28 30.61 22.41 2.40
N THR A 29 30.65 23.26 1.38
CA THR A 29 31.15 24.63 1.51
C THR A 29 29.99 25.58 1.24
N HIS A 30 29.38 26.07 2.31
CA HIS A 30 28.59 27.29 2.28
C HIS A 30 29.52 28.45 1.93
N GLN A 31 29.28 29.09 0.78
CA GLN A 31 29.72 30.47 0.55
C GLN A 31 28.50 31.32 0.21
N ASN A 32 28.12 32.17 1.17
CA ASN A 32 27.27 33.32 0.97
C ASN A 32 28.17 34.53 0.67
N ASN A 33 27.80 35.33 -0.34
CA ASN A 33 27.86 36.79 -0.43
C ASN A 33 27.55 37.17 -1.89
N ASP A 34 26.32 37.53 -2.28
CA ASP A 34 25.54 38.75 -2.00
C ASP A 34 25.79 39.86 -3.05
N SER A 35 24.67 40.50 -3.47
CA SER A 35 24.50 41.67 -4.38
C SER A 35 24.52 41.42 -5.91
N VAL A 36 23.58 41.86 -6.76
CA VAL A 36 22.54 42.92 -6.71
C VAL A 36 21.34 42.58 -7.64
N SER A 37 20.15 43.03 -7.22
CA SER A 37 18.84 43.17 -7.89
C SER A 37 18.79 43.39 -9.41
N GLN A 38 17.80 42.76 -10.04
CA GLN A 38 16.73 43.51 -10.74
C GLN A 38 15.44 42.67 -10.82
N SER A 39 14.36 43.27 -10.33
CA SER A 39 12.98 42.77 -10.37
C SER A 39 12.28 43.32 -11.62
N GLU A 40 11.47 42.52 -12.29
CA GLU A 40 10.17 42.96 -12.83
C GLU A 40 9.27 41.74 -13.16
N PRO A 41 7.96 41.76 -12.78
CA PRO A 41 7.06 40.61 -12.94
C PRO A 41 5.90 40.90 -13.91
N GLU A 42 5.77 40.15 -15.01
CA GLU A 42 4.54 40.10 -15.85
C GLU A 42 4.56 38.78 -16.63
N ALA A 43 3.49 38.05 -16.95
CA ALA A 43 2.06 38.17 -16.71
C ALA A 43 1.49 36.74 -16.77
N GLN A 44 0.41 36.51 -16.03
CA GLN A 44 -0.40 35.30 -16.12
C GLN A 44 -0.96 35.12 -17.53
N GLN A 45 -0.55 34.06 -18.23
CA GLN A 45 -1.34 33.47 -19.31
C GLN A 45 -1.81 32.10 -18.85
N ASN A 46 -3.02 32.10 -18.30
CA ASN A 46 -3.86 30.93 -18.12
C ASN A 46 -4.23 30.40 -19.52
N VAL A 47 -3.48 29.41 -19.99
CA VAL A 47 -3.88 28.54 -21.09
C VAL A 47 -4.44 27.28 -20.43
N PRO A 48 -5.68 26.84 -20.75
CA PRO A 48 -6.17 25.56 -20.25
C PRO A 48 -5.32 24.48 -20.91
N GLU A 49 -4.50 23.82 -20.10
CA GLU A 49 -3.72 22.66 -20.48
C GLU A 49 -4.72 21.55 -20.86
N SER A 50 -4.99 21.43 -22.15
CA SER A 50 -5.64 20.26 -22.71
C SER A 50 -4.83 19.06 -22.25
N GLN A 51 -5.47 18.12 -21.55
CA GLN A 51 -4.95 16.79 -21.25
C GLN A 51 -4.62 16.11 -22.59
N GLN A 52 -3.43 16.40 -23.11
CA GLN A 52 -2.75 15.51 -24.01
C GLN A 52 -2.35 14.34 -23.12
N GLU A 53 -2.97 13.17 -23.34
CA GLU A 53 -2.42 11.92 -22.86
C GLU A 53 -0.97 11.88 -23.37
N GLU A 54 -0.04 12.10 -22.44
CA GLU A 54 1.38 12.02 -22.70
C GLU A 54 1.65 10.61 -23.24
N PRO A 55 2.31 10.46 -24.41
CA PRO A 55 2.60 9.13 -24.93
C PRO A 55 3.37 8.36 -23.85
N GLU A 56 2.91 7.16 -23.49
CA GLU A 56 3.63 6.26 -22.57
C GLU A 56 5.11 6.26 -22.97
N ALA A 57 5.95 6.82 -22.12
CA ALA A 57 7.38 6.94 -22.39
C ALA A 57 7.93 5.53 -22.59
N ALA A 58 8.21 5.16 -23.84
CA ALA A 58 8.84 3.89 -24.17
C ALA A 58 10.29 3.93 -23.66
N TRP A 59 10.50 3.39 -22.47
CA TRP A 59 11.83 3.30 -21.85
C TRP A 59 12.74 2.39 -22.68
N PRO A 60 14.03 2.75 -22.83
CA PRO A 60 14.96 1.94 -23.60
C PRO A 60 15.20 0.59 -22.90
N GLU A 61 15.46 -0.45 -23.69
CA GLU A 61 15.87 -1.76 -23.16
C GLU A 61 17.24 -1.70 -22.47
N TYR A 62 18.07 -0.74 -22.86
CA TYR A 62 19.41 -0.53 -22.30
C TYR A 62 19.62 0.93 -21.90
N PHE A 63 19.97 1.16 -20.64
CA PHE A 63 20.32 2.47 -20.11
C PHE A 63 21.83 2.66 -20.15
N GLU A 64 22.26 3.77 -20.74
CA GLU A 64 23.65 4.23 -20.63
C GLU A 64 23.92 4.80 -19.22
N PRO A 65 25.18 4.81 -18.73
CA PRO A 65 25.50 5.47 -17.47
C PRO A 65 25.07 6.94 -17.45
N GLY A 66 24.21 7.32 -16.52
CA GLY A 66 23.66 8.67 -16.44
C GLY A 66 22.60 8.81 -15.35
N ARG A 67 22.04 10.02 -15.21
CA ARG A 67 20.92 10.30 -14.30
C ARG A 67 19.65 10.42 -15.12
N TYR A 68 18.70 9.52 -14.85
CA TYR A 68 17.39 9.50 -15.48
C TYR A 68 16.34 9.93 -14.45
N GLU A 69 15.46 10.85 -14.84
CA GLU A 69 14.34 11.30 -14.01
C GLU A 69 13.06 10.60 -14.44
N GLY A 70 12.11 10.43 -13.50
CA GLY A 70 10.79 9.89 -13.80
C GLY A 70 10.76 8.41 -14.22
N VAL A 71 11.86 7.66 -14.08
CA VAL A 71 11.88 6.23 -14.39
C VAL A 71 10.94 5.48 -13.43
N PRO A 72 9.90 4.78 -13.92
CA PRO A 72 9.05 3.96 -13.08
C PRO A 72 9.86 2.93 -12.31
N ASN A 73 9.47 2.66 -11.07
CA ASN A 73 10.21 1.76 -10.18
C ASN A 73 10.41 0.35 -10.78
N GLU A 74 9.42 -0.16 -11.50
CA GLU A 74 9.50 -1.45 -12.19
C GLU A 74 10.58 -1.45 -13.29
N VAL A 75 10.61 -0.41 -14.11
CA VAL A 75 11.63 -0.22 -15.16
C VAL A 75 13.01 -0.06 -14.53
N TYR A 76 13.11 0.71 -13.45
CA TYR A 76 14.37 0.92 -12.72
C TYR A 76 14.95 -0.39 -12.18
N HIS A 77 14.12 -1.27 -11.60
CA HIS A 77 14.57 -2.55 -11.08
C HIS A 77 14.83 -3.61 -12.16
N ALA A 78 14.21 -3.47 -13.33
CA ALA A 78 14.43 -4.35 -14.48
C ALA A 78 15.61 -3.91 -15.37
N ALA A 79 16.12 -2.68 -15.19
CA ALA A 79 17.20 -2.12 -15.99
C ALA A 79 18.50 -2.96 -15.90
N ASN A 80 19.37 -2.75 -16.88
CA ASN A 80 20.68 -3.42 -17.02
C ASN A 80 21.71 -3.11 -15.90
N GLY A 81 21.35 -2.26 -14.93
CA GLY A 81 22.23 -1.86 -13.84
C GLY A 81 22.34 -2.89 -12.71
N ILE A 82 23.44 -2.81 -11.94
CA ILE A 82 23.60 -3.58 -10.70
C ILE A 82 23.20 -2.70 -9.51
N SER A 83 22.13 -3.09 -8.82
CA SER A 83 21.64 -2.42 -7.61
C SER A 83 22.61 -2.56 -6.42
N SER A 84 22.49 -1.66 -5.44
CA SER A 84 23.31 -1.73 -4.22
C SER A 84 23.11 -3.03 -3.43
N THR A 85 21.88 -3.56 -3.39
CA THR A 85 21.57 -4.87 -2.79
C THR A 85 22.30 -5.99 -3.51
N GLN A 86 22.32 -5.98 -4.84
CA GLN A 86 23.06 -6.95 -5.64
C GLN A 86 24.57 -6.91 -5.37
N VAL A 87 25.17 -5.72 -5.23
CA VAL A 87 26.58 -5.59 -4.86
C VAL A 87 26.85 -6.16 -3.47
N LYS A 88 25.94 -5.96 -2.51
CA LYS A 88 26.06 -6.52 -1.16
C LYS A 88 26.01 -8.05 -1.18
N ASP A 89 25.08 -8.63 -1.94
CA ASP A 89 24.95 -10.08 -2.09
C ASP A 89 26.19 -10.69 -2.77
N ALA A 90 26.70 -10.03 -3.82
CA ALA A 90 27.92 -10.45 -4.53
C ALA A 90 29.17 -10.40 -3.63
N ARG A 91 29.23 -9.43 -2.70
CA ARG A 91 30.32 -9.31 -1.72
C ARG A 91 30.33 -10.48 -0.73
N VAL A 92 29.15 -11.03 -0.39
CA VAL A 92 29.05 -12.23 0.46
C VAL A 92 29.53 -13.46 -0.32
N SER A 93 28.99 -13.68 -1.51
CA SER A 93 29.40 -14.77 -2.40
C SER A 93 28.89 -14.57 -3.82
N LEU A 94 29.77 -14.78 -4.81
CA LEU A 94 29.38 -14.77 -6.22
C LEU A 94 28.43 -15.92 -6.58
N MET A 95 28.55 -17.08 -5.91
CA MET A 95 27.61 -18.18 -6.10
C MET A 95 26.21 -17.80 -5.60
N TYR A 96 26.13 -17.10 -4.46
CA TYR A 96 24.86 -16.63 -3.92
C TYR A 96 24.22 -15.58 -4.83
N PHE A 97 25.03 -14.63 -5.34
CA PHE A 97 24.56 -13.64 -6.31
C PHE A 97 24.01 -14.30 -7.58
N ASN A 98 24.75 -15.27 -8.14
CA ASN A 98 24.32 -15.97 -9.35
C ASN A 98 23.00 -16.75 -9.10
N ALA A 99 22.93 -17.53 -8.02
CA ALA A 99 21.73 -18.28 -7.68
C ALA A 99 20.50 -17.40 -7.43
N ARG A 100 20.67 -16.22 -6.82
CA ARG A 100 19.56 -15.31 -6.47
C ARG A 100 19.13 -14.38 -7.61
N HIS A 101 20.08 -13.79 -8.34
CA HIS A 101 19.82 -12.71 -9.31
C HIS A 101 19.94 -13.15 -10.77
N VAL A 102 20.75 -14.16 -11.09
CA VAL A 102 20.99 -14.63 -12.47
C VAL A 102 20.15 -15.87 -12.78
N GLU A 103 20.37 -16.96 -12.06
CA GLU A 103 19.64 -18.22 -12.25
C GLU A 103 18.26 -18.22 -11.58
N LYS A 104 18.04 -17.30 -10.62
CA LYS A 104 16.79 -17.16 -9.84
C LYS A 104 16.33 -18.47 -9.17
N THR A 105 17.28 -19.33 -8.81
CA THR A 105 17.04 -20.60 -8.09
C THR A 105 16.74 -20.38 -6.60
N ILE A 106 17.22 -19.27 -6.03
CA ILE A 106 16.89 -18.83 -4.66
C ILE A 106 15.82 -17.74 -4.74
N VAL A 107 14.63 -18.03 -4.25
CA VAL A 107 13.51 -17.08 -4.21
C VAL A 107 13.69 -16.09 -3.05
N LYS A 108 13.36 -14.81 -3.28
CA LYS A 108 13.25 -13.81 -2.21
C LYS A 108 11.93 -14.03 -1.48
N GLU A 109 11.99 -14.55 -0.27
CA GLU A 109 10.83 -14.60 0.62
C GLU A 109 10.47 -13.19 1.09
N ARG A 110 9.17 -12.88 1.10
CA ARG A 110 8.67 -11.68 1.78
C ARG A 110 8.70 -11.93 3.27
N SER A 111 9.11 -10.91 4.03
CA SER A 111 9.11 -10.97 5.48
C SER A 111 8.29 -9.83 6.06
N PRO A 112 7.59 -10.04 7.20
CA PRO A 112 6.77 -8.99 7.81
C PRO A 112 7.54 -7.70 8.12
N VAL A 113 8.83 -7.81 8.45
CA VAL A 113 9.69 -6.66 8.75
C VAL A 113 10.02 -5.87 7.48
N LEU A 114 10.26 -6.55 6.36
CA LEU A 114 10.49 -5.90 5.08
C LEU A 114 9.20 -5.24 4.56
N ASP A 115 8.05 -5.89 4.71
CA ASP A 115 6.76 -5.34 4.29
C ASP A 115 6.41 -4.09 5.12
N MET A 116 6.64 -4.12 6.44
CA MET A 116 6.50 -2.94 7.30
C MET A 116 7.45 -1.80 6.88
N GLY A 117 8.71 -2.12 6.58
CA GLY A 117 9.67 -1.14 6.09
C GLY A 117 9.24 -0.51 4.77
N ASN A 118 8.67 -1.32 3.85
CA ASN A 118 8.13 -0.83 2.59
C ASN A 118 6.94 0.11 2.81
N LEU A 119 6.02 -0.25 3.72
CA LEU A 119 4.89 0.61 4.07
C LEU A 119 5.33 1.98 4.59
N VAL A 120 6.28 2.01 5.52
CA VAL A 120 6.80 3.28 6.08
C VAL A 120 7.50 4.09 4.99
N HIS A 121 8.21 3.44 4.07
CA HIS A 121 8.87 4.12 2.96
C HIS A 121 7.86 4.78 2.01
N VAL A 122 6.81 4.05 1.62
CA VAL A 122 5.72 4.58 0.78
C VAL A 122 5.01 5.73 1.49
N LEU A 123 4.64 5.56 2.77
CA LEU A 123 4.02 6.63 3.56
C LEU A 123 4.85 7.93 3.60
N ALA A 124 6.18 7.80 3.66
CA ALA A 124 7.07 8.95 3.82
C ALA A 124 7.40 9.64 2.49
N LEU A 125 7.56 8.88 1.41
CA LEU A 125 8.08 9.40 0.14
C LEU A 125 7.07 9.40 -1.01
N GLN A 126 6.10 8.50 -0.97
CA GLN A 126 5.13 8.26 -2.05
C GLN A 126 3.72 7.98 -1.49
N PRO A 127 3.18 8.86 -0.61
CA PRO A 127 1.88 8.62 0.02
C PRO A 127 0.73 8.45 -0.99
N GLU A 128 0.85 9.06 -2.17
CA GLU A 128 -0.08 8.90 -3.29
C GLU A 128 -0.18 7.47 -3.82
N ASN A 129 0.86 6.65 -3.65
CA ASN A 129 0.88 5.25 -4.09
C ASN A 129 0.27 4.29 -3.05
N LEU A 130 -0.07 4.77 -1.86
CA LEU A 130 -0.44 3.91 -0.74
C LEU A 130 -1.70 3.09 -1.00
N GLU A 131 -2.74 3.72 -1.55
CA GLU A 131 -4.01 3.05 -1.87
C GLU A 131 -3.87 2.02 -3.00
N ALA A 132 -2.88 2.21 -3.88
CA ALA A 132 -2.60 1.28 -4.98
C ALA A 132 -1.77 0.07 -4.53
N GLU A 133 -0.80 0.28 -3.64
CA GLU A 133 0.13 -0.77 -3.20
C GLU A 133 -0.34 -1.54 -1.96
N PHE A 134 -1.18 -0.92 -1.11
CA PHE A 134 -1.65 -1.49 0.14
C PHE A 134 -3.17 -1.51 0.21
N SER A 135 -3.70 -2.61 0.75
CA SER A 135 -5.13 -2.71 1.05
C SER A 135 -5.43 -1.86 2.28
N VAL A 136 -5.94 -0.65 2.06
CA VAL A 136 -6.53 0.19 3.11
C VAL A 136 -7.94 -0.33 3.41
N GLU A 137 -8.35 -0.26 4.68
CA GLU A 137 -9.72 -0.59 5.04
C GLU A 137 -10.68 0.39 4.34
N PRO A 138 -11.70 -0.10 3.59
CA PRO A 138 -12.59 0.77 2.87
C PRO A 138 -13.44 1.60 3.85
N GLU A 139 -13.65 2.86 3.53
CA GLU A 139 -14.59 3.69 4.29
C GLU A 139 -16.00 3.14 4.13
N ILE A 140 -16.65 2.90 5.27
CA ILE A 140 -18.02 2.43 5.30
C ILE A 140 -18.94 3.63 5.02
N PRO A 141 -19.78 3.60 3.97
CA PRO A 141 -20.65 4.72 3.64
C PRO A 141 -21.68 4.98 4.76
N GLU A 142 -22.10 6.23 4.90
CA GLU A 142 -23.14 6.60 5.86
C GLU A 142 -24.42 5.81 5.59
N GLY A 143 -24.90 5.08 6.59
CA GLY A 143 -26.10 4.23 6.50
C GLY A 143 -25.85 2.79 6.03
N ALA A 144 -24.60 2.37 5.81
CA ALA A 144 -24.32 0.95 5.60
C ALA A 144 -24.61 0.11 6.86
N PHE A 145 -25.24 -1.03 6.65
CA PHE A 145 -25.52 -1.99 7.71
C PHE A 145 -24.24 -2.73 8.10
N THR A 146 -23.54 -2.23 9.11
CA THR A 146 -22.30 -2.84 9.62
C THR A 146 -22.54 -3.91 10.68
N THR A 147 -23.72 -3.90 11.30
CA THR A 147 -24.06 -4.84 12.38
C THR A 147 -25.43 -5.46 12.20
N THR A 148 -25.62 -6.63 12.78
CA THR A 148 -26.92 -7.32 12.81
C THR A 148 -27.99 -6.50 13.54
N ALA A 149 -27.60 -5.68 14.53
CA ALA A 149 -28.51 -4.77 15.23
C ALA A 149 -29.05 -3.70 14.27
N THR A 150 -28.17 -3.01 13.53
CA THR A 150 -28.59 -1.99 12.55
C THR A 150 -29.48 -2.54 11.44
N LEU A 151 -29.21 -3.77 11.00
CA LEU A 151 -30.05 -4.46 10.01
C LEU A 151 -31.45 -4.76 10.59
N ARG A 152 -31.50 -5.21 11.84
CA ARG A 152 -32.75 -5.58 12.50
C ARG A 152 -33.64 -4.36 12.74
N GLU A 153 -33.09 -3.27 13.25
CA GLU A 153 -33.83 -2.01 13.45
C GLU A 153 -34.45 -1.51 12.14
N PHE A 154 -33.71 -1.60 11.04
CA PHE A 154 -34.23 -1.23 9.73
C PHE A 154 -35.38 -2.14 9.26
N ILE A 155 -35.23 -3.46 9.42
CA ILE A 155 -36.28 -4.44 9.07
C ILE A 155 -37.52 -4.21 9.93
N ASP A 156 -37.36 -3.99 11.24
CA ASP A 156 -38.47 -3.80 12.16
C ASP A 156 -39.21 -2.48 11.85
N ALA A 157 -38.49 -1.40 11.56
CA ALA A 157 -39.07 -0.13 11.11
C ALA A 157 -39.81 -0.27 9.76
N HIS A 158 -39.24 -1.01 8.80
CA HIS A 158 -39.89 -1.28 7.52
C HIS A 158 -41.16 -2.11 7.71
N ASN A 159 -41.10 -3.17 8.51
CA ASN A 159 -42.25 -4.03 8.81
C ASN A 159 -43.37 -3.26 9.53
N ALA A 160 -43.02 -2.31 10.41
CA ALA A 160 -43.99 -1.43 11.06
C ALA A 160 -44.65 -0.43 10.10
N SER A 161 -44.00 -0.08 8.98
CA SER A 161 -44.57 0.80 7.95
C SER A 161 -45.54 0.09 7.00
N LEU A 162 -45.50 -1.24 6.94
CA LEU A 162 -46.39 -2.01 6.09
C LEU A 162 -47.83 -1.95 6.62
N PRO A 163 -48.85 -2.00 5.72
CA PRO A 163 -50.23 -2.06 6.15
C PRO A 163 -50.44 -3.25 7.09
N ALA A 164 -51.18 -3.04 8.17
CA ALA A 164 -51.57 -4.13 9.05
C ALA A 164 -52.29 -5.20 8.21
N LEU A 165 -51.79 -6.43 8.27
CA LEU A 165 -52.47 -7.58 7.69
C LEU A 165 -53.85 -7.72 8.36
N LEU A 166 -54.88 -8.05 7.59
CA LEU A 166 -56.21 -8.28 8.15
C LEU A 166 -56.12 -9.36 9.24
N SER A 167 -56.78 -9.12 10.37
CA SER A 167 -56.88 -10.12 11.42
C SER A 167 -57.75 -11.28 10.95
N ALA A 168 -57.62 -12.45 11.61
CA ALA A 168 -58.47 -13.59 11.32
C ALA A 168 -59.97 -13.27 11.49
N ASP A 169 -60.30 -12.38 12.43
CA ASP A 169 -61.67 -11.93 12.69
C ASP A 169 -62.17 -10.98 11.60
N ASP A 170 -61.33 -10.08 11.09
CA ASP A 170 -61.68 -9.20 9.96
C ASP A 170 -61.92 -10.02 8.68
N ILE A 171 -61.08 -11.02 8.43
CA ILE A 171 -61.24 -11.96 7.31
C ILE A 171 -62.56 -12.73 7.45
N LYS A 172 -62.89 -13.18 8.66
CA LYS A 172 -64.13 -13.91 8.94
C LYS A 172 -65.36 -13.01 8.75
N ALA A 173 -65.33 -11.77 9.23
CA ALA A 173 -66.41 -10.82 9.06
C ALA A 173 -66.67 -10.52 7.56
N LEU A 174 -65.61 -10.31 6.78
CA LEU A 174 -65.71 -10.13 5.32
C LEU A 174 -66.31 -11.36 4.62
N LEU A 175 -65.92 -12.57 5.03
CA LEU A 175 -66.48 -13.81 4.50
C LEU A 175 -67.96 -13.98 4.86
N GLU A 176 -68.36 -13.66 6.09
CA GLU A 176 -69.76 -13.73 6.53
C GLU A 176 -70.63 -12.69 5.81
N GLU A 177 -70.14 -11.46 5.64
CA GLU A 177 -70.81 -10.41 4.86
C GLU A 177 -70.98 -10.85 3.40
N TYR A 178 -69.93 -11.38 2.79
CA TYR A 178 -69.99 -11.91 1.42
C TYR A 178 -70.99 -13.08 1.31
N ASN A 179 -70.94 -14.03 2.25
CA ASN A 179 -71.84 -15.17 2.28
C ASN A 179 -73.31 -14.76 2.46
N ALA A 180 -73.59 -13.64 3.16
CA ALA A 180 -74.95 -13.11 3.31
C ALA A 180 -75.53 -12.54 2.00
N THR A 181 -74.68 -12.17 1.04
CA THR A 181 -75.13 -11.70 -0.29
C THR A 181 -75.43 -12.86 -1.26
N LEU A 182 -75.01 -14.08 -0.93
CA LEU A 182 -75.24 -15.25 -1.78
C LEU A 182 -76.71 -15.71 -1.66
N PRO A 183 -77.34 -16.08 -2.79
CA PRO A 183 -78.70 -16.61 -2.76
C PRO A 183 -78.76 -17.91 -1.95
N SER A 184 -79.86 -18.07 -1.20
CA SER A 184 -80.10 -19.27 -0.39
C SER A 184 -79.97 -20.53 -1.23
N GLN A 185 -79.13 -21.48 -0.78
CA GLN A 185 -78.91 -22.72 -1.51
C GLN A 185 -80.21 -23.51 -1.59
N MET A 186 -80.60 -23.85 -2.82
CA MET A 186 -81.85 -24.57 -3.09
C MET A 186 -81.79 -25.95 -2.42
N PRO A 187 -82.85 -26.40 -1.71
CA PRO A 187 -82.85 -27.71 -1.10
C PRO A 187 -82.70 -28.78 -2.20
N LEU A 188 -81.68 -29.62 -2.06
CA LEU A 188 -81.56 -30.86 -2.82
C LEU A 188 -82.67 -31.78 -2.31
N GLY A 189 -83.74 -31.89 -3.08
CA GLY A 189 -84.87 -32.77 -2.83
C GLY A 189 -84.54 -34.26 -2.92
#